data_AF-A0A067D7I5-F1
#
_entry.id   AF-A0A067D7I5-F1
#
_cell.length_a   1.000
_cell.length_b   1.000
_cell.length_c   1.000
_cell.angle_alpha   90.00
_cell.angle_beta   90.00
_cell.angle_gamma   90.00
#
_symmetry.space_group_name_H-M   'P 1'
#
loop_
_entity.id
_entity.type
_entity.pdbx_description
1 polymer ?
#
loop_
_entity_poly.entity_id
_entity_poly.type
_entity_poly.pdbx_seq_one_letter_code
_entity_poly.pdbx_strand_id
1 'polypeptide(L)'
;MQVGNALTDDYHDYLGLFQFWWSAGLISDDTYKQLKLLCDYESFIHPSCTASVSQSNRLLKRMHVVGHASEKYDPCTEKHSVVYFNQPEVQKALHVIPAVALAKWETCRIVLDIYHELIHSGLRIWMFSGDTDAVIPVTSARYSIDALNLPTVKPWRAWYDEGQVG
;
A
#
# COMPACT_ATOMS: atom_id res chain seq x y z
N MET A 1 10.61 13.32 -6.51
CA MET A 1 10.16 11.93 -6.34
C MET A 1 8.64 11.90 -6.25
N GLN A 2 8.00 10.89 -6.82
CA GLN A 2 6.55 10.66 -6.72
C GLN A 2 6.34 9.25 -6.15
N VAL A 3 5.44 9.09 -5.18
CA VAL A 3 5.14 7.80 -4.56
C VAL A 3 3.64 7.62 -4.38
N GLY A 4 3.14 6.48 -4.82
CA GLY A 4 1.74 6.08 -4.69
C GLY A 4 1.57 5.05 -3.59
N ASN A 5 0.54 5.21 -2.75
CA ASN A 5 0.16 4.23 -1.71
C ASN A 5 1.38 3.75 -0.89
N ALA A 6 2.18 4.73 -0.45
CA ALA A 6 3.45 4.50 0.20
C ALA A 6 3.26 3.87 1.59
N LEU A 7 3.86 2.71 1.81
CA LEU A 7 4.21 2.27 3.16
C LEU A 7 5.33 3.18 3.67
N THR A 8 5.15 3.74 4.86
CA THR A 8 5.95 4.85 5.40
C THR A 8 6.49 4.58 6.79
N ASP A 9 5.65 4.04 7.67
CA ASP A 9 6.02 3.53 8.97
C ASP A 9 4.90 2.63 9.49
N ASP A 10 5.27 1.51 10.09
CA ASP A 10 4.33 0.47 10.50
C ASP A 10 3.20 1.01 11.43
N TYR A 11 3.52 1.94 12.34
CA TYR A 11 2.55 2.43 13.33
C TYR A 11 1.44 3.28 12.69
N HIS A 12 1.79 4.34 11.95
CA HIS A 12 0.79 5.20 11.32
C HIS A 12 0.05 4.48 10.19
N ASP A 13 0.74 3.56 9.51
CA ASP A 13 0.12 2.74 8.47
C ASP A 13 -0.95 1.81 9.05
N TYR A 14 -0.71 1.17 10.21
CA TYR A 14 -1.74 0.37 10.89
C TYR A 14 -2.89 1.19 11.44
N LEU A 15 -2.59 2.34 12.05
CA LEU A 15 -3.61 3.24 12.58
C LEU A 15 -4.56 3.69 11.46
N GLY A 16 -3.98 4.07 10.31
CA GLY A 16 -4.71 4.42 9.11
C GLY A 16 -5.50 3.26 8.52
N LEU A 17 -4.91 2.06 8.45
CA LEU A 17 -5.55 0.86 7.95
C LEU A 17 -6.82 0.52 8.73
N PHE A 18 -6.70 0.42 10.06
CA PHE A 18 -7.83 0.06 10.91
C PHE A 18 -8.91 1.14 10.89
N GLN A 19 -8.52 2.42 10.84
CA GLN A 19 -9.49 3.51 10.66
C GLN A 19 -10.23 3.39 9.33
N PHE A 20 -9.52 3.12 8.23
CA PHE A 20 -10.13 2.97 6.92
C PHE A 20 -11.14 1.83 6.92
N TRP A 21 -10.75 0.63 7.36
CA TRP A 21 -11.64 -0.53 7.41
C TRP A 21 -12.89 -0.26 8.25
N TRP A 22 -12.74 0.42 9.39
CA TRP A 22 -13.88 0.78 10.24
C TRP A 22 -14.79 1.79 9.56
N SER A 23 -14.25 2.90 9.05
CA SER A 23 -15.02 3.97 8.41
C SER A 23 -15.67 3.56 7.08
N ALA A 24 -15.07 2.60 6.37
CA ALA A 24 -15.60 2.00 5.14
C ALA A 24 -16.58 0.84 5.42
N GLY A 25 -16.89 0.54 6.70
CA GLY A 25 -17.86 -0.48 7.09
C GLY A 25 -17.39 -1.92 6.86
N LEU A 26 -16.09 -2.16 6.77
CA LEU A 26 -15.51 -3.49 6.55
C LEU A 26 -15.37 -4.30 7.84
N ILE A 27 -15.29 -3.62 8.99
CA ILE A 27 -15.16 -4.22 10.33
C ILE A 27 -16.12 -3.56 11.33
N SER A 28 -16.46 -4.27 12.41
CA SER A 28 -17.30 -3.72 13.48
C SER A 28 -16.50 -2.84 14.45
N ASP A 29 -17.21 -2.04 15.26
CA ASP A 29 -16.62 -1.23 16.34
C ASP A 29 -15.78 -2.08 17.32
N ASP A 30 -16.24 -3.28 17.66
CA ASP A 30 -15.54 -4.17 18.57
C ASP A 30 -14.24 -4.70 17.95
N THR A 31 -14.29 -5.07 16.67
CA THR A 31 -13.09 -5.48 15.93
C THR A 31 -12.10 -4.32 15.82
N TYR A 32 -12.57 -3.10 15.54
CA TYR A 32 -11.72 -1.91 15.46
C TYR A 32 -11.00 -1.64 16.79
N LYS A 33 -11.71 -1.70 17.92
CA LYS A 33 -11.11 -1.55 19.27
C LYS A 33 -10.07 -2.63 19.57
N GLN A 34 -10.35 -3.88 19.22
CA GLN A 34 -9.42 -4.98 19.44
C GLN A 34 -8.15 -4.83 18.58
N LEU A 35 -8.29 -4.46 17.31
CA LEU A 35 -7.16 -4.27 16.41
C LEU A 35 -6.21 -3.18 16.93
N LYS A 36 -6.76 -2.05 17.40
CA LYS A 36 -5.96 -1.00 18.01
C LYS A 36 -5.17 -1.48 19.24
N LEU A 37 -5.81 -2.22 20.13
CA LEU A 37 -5.15 -2.68 21.35
C LEU A 37 -4.08 -3.74 21.09
N LEU A 38 -4.25 -4.56 20.06
CA LEU A 38 -3.44 -5.76 19.85
C LEU A 38 -2.38 -5.61 18.76
N CYS A 39 -2.59 -4.76 17.76
CA CYS A 39 -1.76 -4.74 16.56
C CYS A 39 -1.11 -3.38 16.26
N ASP A 40 -1.25 -2.35 17.11
CA ASP A 40 -0.72 -1.00 16.84
C ASP A 40 0.82 -0.94 16.68
N TYR A 41 1.57 -1.90 17.24
CA TYR A 41 3.06 -1.94 17.18
C TYR A 41 3.60 -3.10 16.33
N GLU A 42 2.75 -3.71 15.52
CA GLU A 42 3.13 -4.81 14.65
C GLU A 42 3.83 -4.29 13.40
N SER A 43 4.53 -5.17 12.69
CA SER A 43 5.08 -4.81 11.39
C SER A 43 4.14 -5.20 10.26
N PHE A 44 3.92 -4.29 9.31
CA PHE A 44 3.11 -4.57 8.12
C PHE A 44 3.77 -5.66 7.26
N ILE A 45 5.10 -5.71 7.28
CA ILE A 45 5.92 -6.69 6.54
C ILE A 45 5.96 -8.04 7.26
N HIS A 46 5.97 -8.03 8.60
CA HIS A 46 6.04 -9.23 9.43
C HIS A 46 4.98 -9.22 10.53
N PRO A 47 3.70 -9.38 10.19
CA PRO A 47 2.62 -9.33 11.17
C PRO A 47 2.68 -10.55 12.08
N SER A 48 2.86 -10.33 13.39
CA SER A 48 2.75 -11.36 14.42
C SER A 48 1.34 -11.41 15.05
N CYS A 49 0.50 -10.40 14.76
CA CYS A 49 -0.90 -10.35 15.16
C CYS A 49 -1.72 -11.48 14.51
N THR A 50 -1.86 -12.60 15.20
CA THR A 50 -2.65 -13.77 14.75
C THR A 50 -4.14 -13.67 15.09
N ALA A 51 -4.54 -12.72 15.93
CA ALA A 51 -5.90 -12.64 16.48
C ALA A 51 -7.00 -12.29 15.46
N SER A 52 -6.68 -11.68 14.32
CA SER A 52 -7.69 -11.22 13.34
C SER A 52 -7.46 -11.67 11.89
N VAL A 53 -6.29 -12.22 11.54
CA VAL A 53 -5.97 -12.64 10.16
C VAL A 53 -6.99 -13.64 9.62
N SER A 54 -7.63 -14.44 10.48
CA SER A 54 -8.70 -15.36 10.08
C SER A 54 -10.06 -14.67 9.80
N GLN A 55 -10.38 -13.56 10.47
CA GLN A 55 -11.59 -12.76 10.23
C GLN A 55 -11.39 -11.76 9.09
N SER A 56 -10.25 -11.08 9.04
CA SER A 56 -9.88 -10.13 7.98
C SER A 56 -9.77 -10.83 6.62
N ASN A 57 -9.17 -12.03 6.55
CA ASN A 57 -9.16 -12.83 5.32
C ASN A 57 -10.56 -13.31 4.89
N ARG A 58 -11.50 -13.48 5.82
CA ARG A 58 -12.91 -13.81 5.49
C ARG A 58 -13.68 -12.57 5.02
N LEU A 59 -13.39 -11.41 5.58
CA LEU A 59 -14.02 -10.13 5.23
C LEU A 59 -13.52 -9.59 3.88
N LEU A 60 -12.21 -9.63 3.61
CA LEU A 60 -11.62 -9.34 2.28
C LEU A 60 -12.14 -10.30 1.19
N LYS A 61 -12.40 -11.57 1.54
CA LYS A 61 -13.08 -12.53 0.64
C LYS A 61 -14.57 -12.21 0.43
N ARG A 62 -15.26 -11.61 1.40
CA ARG A 62 -16.67 -11.19 1.29
C ARG A 62 -16.85 -9.86 0.55
N MET A 63 -15.84 -8.99 0.58
CA MET A 63 -15.82 -7.72 -0.15
C MET A 63 -15.89 -7.91 -1.68
N HIS A 64 -15.50 -9.10 -2.17
CA HIS A 64 -15.67 -9.51 -3.57
C HIS A 64 -17.12 -9.79 -3.99
N VAL A 65 -18.11 -9.76 -3.08
CA VAL A 65 -19.49 -10.23 -3.35
C VAL A 65 -20.51 -9.08 -3.40
N VAL A 66 -20.23 -7.92 -2.80
CA VAL A 66 -21.19 -6.80 -2.74
C VAL A 66 -20.76 -5.67 -3.67
N GLY A 67 -20.95 -5.90 -4.96
CA GLY A 67 -20.75 -4.90 -6.01
C GLY A 67 -20.65 -5.59 -7.36
N HIS A 68 -21.34 -5.06 -8.38
CA HIS A 68 -21.16 -5.46 -9.78
C HIS A 68 -19.76 -5.09 -10.34
N ALA A 69 -18.80 -4.75 -9.48
CA ALA A 69 -17.37 -4.81 -9.76
C ALA A 69 -16.86 -6.27 -9.64
N SER A 70 -17.62 -7.23 -10.19
CA SER A 70 -17.26 -8.65 -10.25
C SER A 70 -16.36 -8.97 -11.43
N GLU A 71 -15.70 -7.98 -12.02
CA GLU A 71 -14.43 -8.26 -12.68
C GLU A 71 -13.47 -8.64 -11.56
N LYS A 72 -13.34 -9.95 -11.37
CA LYS A 72 -12.31 -10.58 -10.56
C LYS A 72 -11.01 -9.84 -10.86
N TYR A 73 -10.55 -8.99 -9.93
CA TYR A 73 -9.24 -8.33 -10.01
C TYR A 73 -8.28 -9.39 -10.51
N ASP A 74 -7.77 -9.23 -11.73
CA ASP A 74 -6.99 -10.29 -12.34
C ASP A 74 -5.64 -10.32 -11.62
N PRO A 75 -5.42 -11.25 -10.66
CA PRO A 75 -4.16 -11.31 -9.95
C PRO A 75 -3.04 -11.83 -10.86
N CYS A 76 -3.33 -12.03 -12.16
CA CYS A 76 -2.41 -12.64 -13.09
C CYS A 76 -1.35 -11.66 -13.62
N THR A 77 -1.35 -10.36 -13.31
CA THR A 77 -0.21 -9.49 -13.67
C THR A 77 1.10 -9.98 -13.09
N GLU A 78 1.13 -10.39 -11.82
CA GLU A 78 2.35 -10.88 -11.17
C GLU A 78 2.85 -12.18 -11.81
N LYS A 79 1.98 -13.18 -11.91
CA LYS A 79 2.33 -14.49 -12.47
C LYS A 79 2.72 -14.40 -13.94
N HIS A 80 1.99 -13.59 -14.72
CA HIS A 80 2.33 -13.34 -16.11
C HIS A 80 3.66 -12.61 -16.24
N SER A 81 3.93 -11.62 -15.37
CA SER A 81 5.19 -10.88 -15.37
C SER A 81 6.38 -11.79 -15.03
N VAL A 82 6.27 -12.64 -14.02
CA VAL A 82 7.32 -13.62 -13.68
C VAL A 82 7.60 -14.56 -14.84
N VAL A 83 6.56 -15.06 -15.52
CA VAL A 83 6.74 -15.92 -16.70
C VAL A 83 7.40 -15.14 -17.84
N TYR A 84 6.90 -13.96 -18.17
CA TYR A 84 7.34 -13.14 -19.29
C TYR A 84 8.78 -12.65 -19.14
N PHE A 85 9.13 -12.05 -18.00
CA PHE A 85 10.46 -11.48 -17.76
C PHE A 85 11.57 -12.53 -17.58
N ASN A 86 11.20 -13.80 -17.37
CA ASN A 86 12.15 -14.91 -17.34
C ASN A 86 12.29 -15.65 -18.69
N GLN A 87 11.64 -15.20 -19.76
CA GLN A 87 11.87 -15.75 -21.10
C GLN A 87 13.23 -15.30 -21.66
N PRO A 88 14.02 -16.20 -22.28
CA PRO A 88 15.35 -15.86 -22.80
C PRO A 88 15.33 -14.75 -23.85
N GLU A 89 14.30 -14.71 -24.69
CA GLU A 89 14.11 -13.70 -25.72
C GLU A 89 13.90 -12.30 -25.11
N VAL A 90 13.08 -12.23 -24.05
CA VAL A 90 12.80 -10.99 -23.31
C VAL A 90 14.04 -10.53 -22.55
N GLN A 91 14.73 -11.43 -21.85
CA GLN A 91 15.98 -11.11 -21.15
C GLN A 91 17.07 -10.61 -22.11
N LYS A 92 17.17 -11.21 -23.30
CA LYS A 92 18.09 -10.75 -24.34
C LYS A 92 17.72 -9.36 -24.85
N ALA A 93 16.44 -9.09 -25.09
CA ALA A 93 15.94 -7.77 -25.52
C ALA A 93 16.16 -6.67 -24.47
N LEU A 94 16.09 -7.03 -23.18
CA LEU A 94 16.39 -6.15 -22.05
C LEU A 94 17.89 -6.08 -21.69
N HIS A 95 18.75 -6.75 -22.47
CA HIS A 95 20.20 -6.81 -22.26
C HIS A 95 20.61 -7.33 -20.88
N VAL A 96 19.87 -8.30 -20.33
CA VAL A 96 20.22 -8.98 -19.09
C VAL A 96 21.50 -9.80 -19.32
N ILE A 97 22.53 -9.54 -18.50
CA ILE A 97 23.82 -10.24 -18.58
C ILE A 97 23.74 -11.48 -17.67
N PRO A 98 23.76 -12.72 -18.21
CA PRO A 98 23.58 -13.93 -17.40
C PRO A 98 24.66 -14.13 -16.34
N ALA A 99 25.87 -13.60 -16.56
CA ALA A 99 26.97 -13.67 -15.61
C ALA A 99 26.77 -12.83 -14.34
N VAL A 100 25.89 -11.81 -14.39
CA VAL A 100 25.62 -10.89 -13.27
C VAL A 100 24.23 -11.12 -12.68
N ALA A 101 23.25 -11.47 -13.52
CA ALA A 101 21.89 -11.79 -13.11
C ALA A 101 21.76 -13.26 -12.66
N LEU A 102 22.39 -13.59 -11.52
CA LEU A 102 22.37 -14.95 -10.95
C LEU A 102 20.99 -15.39 -10.45
N ALA A 103 20.13 -14.43 -10.11
CA ALA A 103 18.77 -14.67 -9.65
C ALA A 103 17.76 -14.55 -10.79
N LYS A 104 16.71 -15.37 -10.75
CA LYS A 104 15.53 -15.21 -11.60
C LYS A 104 14.82 -13.91 -11.25
N TRP A 105 14.17 -13.31 -12.23
CA TRP A 105 13.35 -12.13 -12.00
C TRP A 105 12.16 -12.46 -11.10
N GLU A 106 11.92 -11.62 -10.10
CA GLU A 106 10.82 -11.71 -9.14
C GLU A 106 10.19 -10.32 -8.93
N THR A 107 8.90 -10.27 -8.62
CA THR A 107 8.11 -9.04 -8.63
C THR A 107 8.40 -8.11 -7.45
N CYS A 108 8.69 -8.66 -6.27
CA CYS A 108 8.81 -7.86 -5.06
C CYS A 108 10.14 -8.12 -4.35
N ARG A 109 10.88 -7.04 -4.08
CA ARG A 109 11.94 -6.95 -3.08
C ARG A 109 11.65 -5.75 -2.19
N ILE A 110 11.79 -5.95 -0.89
CA ILE A 110 11.38 -4.98 0.13
C ILE A 110 12.23 -3.70 0.00
N VAL A 111 11.55 -2.54 -0.01
CA VAL A 111 12.17 -1.21 0.09
C VAL A 111 11.89 -0.68 1.50
N LEU A 112 12.95 -0.31 2.21
CA LEU A 112 12.91 0.16 3.61
C LEU A 112 12.57 1.66 3.70
N ASP A 113 12.18 2.08 4.91
CA ASP A 113 11.83 3.46 5.26
C ASP A 113 13.01 4.43 5.07
N ILE A 114 12.90 5.32 4.09
CA ILE A 114 13.93 6.31 3.73
C ILE A 114 13.46 7.76 3.79
N TYR A 115 12.20 8.01 4.14
CA TYR A 115 11.60 9.35 4.04
C TYR A 115 12.28 10.40 4.94
N HIS A 116 12.70 10.01 6.14
CA HIS A 116 13.42 10.91 7.04
C HIS A 116 14.73 11.46 6.43
N GLU A 117 15.47 10.62 5.71
CA GLU A 117 16.72 11.03 5.05
C GLU A 117 16.47 11.88 3.80
N LEU A 118 15.45 11.52 3.02
CA LEU A 118 15.12 12.20 1.77
C LEU A 118 14.61 13.63 2.01
N ILE A 119 13.83 13.84 3.07
CA ILE A 119 13.31 15.18 3.43
C ILE A 119 14.46 16.12 3.79
N HIS A 120 15.41 15.67 4.61
CA HIS A 120 16.59 16.48 4.98
C HIS A 120 17.48 16.83 3.80
N SER A 121 17.47 16.02 2.75
CA SER A 121 18.23 16.26 1.52
C SER A 121 17.61 17.36 0.62
N GLY A 122 16.49 17.98 1.03
CA GLY A 122 15.82 19.04 0.29
C GLY A 122 15.08 18.54 -0.96
N LEU A 123 14.84 17.22 -1.06
CA LEU A 123 14.14 16.64 -2.20
C LEU A 123 12.65 16.95 -2.13
N ARG A 124 12.07 17.33 -3.28
CA ARG A 124 10.61 17.44 -3.42
C ARG A 124 10.01 16.05 -3.56
N ILE A 125 9.16 15.68 -2.60
CA ILE A 125 8.43 14.42 -2.57
C ILE A 125 6.94 14.71 -2.79
N TRP A 126 6.34 14.01 -3.74
CA TRP A 126 4.89 14.00 -3.96
C TRP A 126 4.36 12.64 -3.51
N MET A 127 3.40 12.65 -2.59
CA MET A 127 2.71 11.45 -2.12
C MET A 127 1.26 11.49 -2.62
N PHE A 128 0.79 10.38 -3.19
CA PHE A 128 -0.59 10.21 -3.62
C PHE A 128 -1.11 8.85 -3.15
N SER A 129 -2.41 8.74 -2.92
CA SER A 129 -3.05 7.49 -2.51
C SER A 129 -4.37 7.35 -3.24
N GLY A 130 -4.64 6.16 -3.80
CA GLY A 130 -5.98 5.81 -4.24
C GLY A 130 -6.93 5.74 -3.04
N ASP A 131 -8.13 6.30 -3.16
CA ASP A 131 -9.12 6.37 -2.08
C ASP A 131 -9.88 5.05 -1.84
N THR A 132 -9.74 4.09 -2.76
CA THR A 132 -10.31 2.74 -2.64
C THR A 132 -9.29 1.67 -2.25
N ASP A 133 -8.01 2.01 -2.07
CA ASP A 133 -7.01 1.03 -1.63
C ASP A 133 -7.25 0.67 -0.16
N ALA A 134 -7.42 -0.62 0.11
CA ALA A 134 -7.62 -1.16 1.45
C ALA A 134 -6.37 -1.83 2.02
N VAL A 135 -5.25 -1.86 1.28
CA VAL A 135 -3.95 -2.36 1.73
C VAL A 135 -3.16 -1.21 2.35
N ILE A 136 -2.89 -0.13 1.62
CA ILE A 136 -2.27 1.10 2.16
C ILE A 136 -3.22 2.28 1.87
N PRO A 137 -4.25 2.47 2.70
CA PRO A 137 -5.30 3.45 2.43
C PRO A 137 -4.82 4.90 2.54
N VAL A 138 -5.62 5.81 1.99
CA VAL A 138 -5.40 7.26 2.09
C VAL A 138 -5.29 7.75 3.55
N THR A 139 -5.95 7.11 4.49
CA THR A 139 -5.86 7.42 5.93
C THR A 139 -4.46 7.13 6.50
N SER A 140 -3.79 6.08 6.03
CA SER A 140 -2.42 5.74 6.42
C SER A 140 -1.47 6.86 6.01
N ALA A 141 -1.49 7.23 4.72
CA ALA A 141 -0.69 8.35 4.23
C ALA A 141 -0.99 9.67 4.97
N ARG A 142 -2.25 9.93 5.35
CA ARG A 142 -2.62 11.11 6.14
C ARG A 142 -2.02 11.11 7.53
N TYR A 143 -2.03 9.99 8.24
CA TYR A 143 -1.41 9.88 9.56
C TYR A 143 0.10 10.05 9.48
N SER A 144 0.75 9.39 8.52
CA SER A 144 2.21 9.48 8.36
C SER A 144 2.65 10.90 8.00
N ILE A 145 1.92 11.61 7.14
CA ILE A 145 2.21 13.01 6.80
C ILE A 145 2.00 13.93 8.02
N ASP A 146 0.95 13.71 8.80
CA ASP A 146 0.66 14.49 10.01
C ASP A 146 1.77 14.31 11.06
N ALA A 147 2.28 13.08 11.20
CA ALA A 147 3.37 12.73 12.11
C ALA A 147 4.70 13.43 11.79
N LEU A 148 4.93 13.83 10.53
CA LEU A 148 6.10 14.62 10.15
C LEU A 148 6.06 16.05 10.71
N ASN A 149 4.89 16.52 11.18
CA ASN A 149 4.69 17.82 11.81
C ASN A 149 5.25 18.99 10.97
N LEU A 150 5.05 18.93 9.65
CA LEU A 150 5.54 19.94 8.71
C LEU A 150 4.56 21.12 8.62
N PRO A 151 5.05 22.35 8.38
CA PRO A 151 4.19 23.51 8.23
C PRO A 151 3.37 23.43 6.94
N THR A 152 2.05 23.60 7.08
CA THR A 152 1.13 23.67 5.94
C THR A 152 1.33 24.95 5.15
N VAL A 153 1.84 24.83 3.93
CA VAL A 153 2.03 25.98 3.01
C VAL A 153 0.74 26.39 2.30
N LYS A 154 -0.11 25.41 1.96
CA LYS A 154 -1.41 25.63 1.32
C LYS A 154 -2.45 24.72 1.96
N PRO A 155 -3.65 25.22 2.29
CA PRO A 155 -4.71 24.37 2.82
C PRO A 155 -5.13 23.31 1.80
N TRP A 156 -5.72 22.23 2.31
CA TRP A 156 -6.29 21.17 1.50
C TRP A 156 -7.34 21.73 0.54
N ARG A 157 -7.33 21.23 -0.69
CA ARG A 157 -8.32 21.55 -1.72
C ARG A 157 -8.45 20.35 -2.66
N ALA A 158 -9.64 20.17 -3.20
CA ALA A 158 -9.86 19.26 -4.32
C ALA A 158 -9.05 19.72 -5.54
N TRP A 159 -8.61 18.76 -6.34
CA TRP A 159 -8.09 19.01 -7.68
C TRP A 159 -9.04 18.37 -8.70
N TYR A 160 -9.01 18.89 -9.93
CA TYR A 160 -9.87 18.45 -11.01
C TYR A 160 -9.04 18.18 -12.25
N ASP A 161 -9.35 17.09 -12.93
CA ASP A 161 -8.84 16.76 -14.26
C ASP A 161 -10.03 16.49 -15.17
N GLU A 162 -10.16 17.26 -16.25
CA GLU A 162 -11.29 17.21 -17.18
C GLU A 162 -12.70 17.22 -16.52
N GLY A 163 -12.83 17.89 -15.36
CA GLY A 163 -14.09 17.96 -14.61
C GLY A 163 -14.34 16.77 -13.67
N GLN A 164 -13.46 15.77 -13.65
CA GLN A 164 -13.44 14.71 -12.65
C GLN A 164 -12.62 15.16 -11.45
N VAL A 165 -13.14 14.89 -10.25
CA VAL A 165 -12.40 15.13 -9.01
C VAL A 165 -11.47 13.95 -8.74
N GLY A 166 -10.29 14.24 -8.19
CA GLY A 166 -9.44 13.21 -7.59
C GLY A 166 -8.91 13.64 -6.23
#